data_AF-A0AAW6RHJ3-F1
#
_entry.id   AF-A0AAW6RHJ3-F1
#
_cell.length_a   1.000
_cell.length_b   1.000
_cell.length_c   1.000
_cell.angle_alpha   90.00
_cell.angle_beta   90.00
_cell.angle_gamma   90.00
#
_symmetry.space_group_name_H-M   'P 1'
#
loop_
_entity.id
_entity.type
_entity.pdbx_description
1 polymer ?
#
loop_
_entity_poly.entity_id
_entity_poly.type
_entity_poly.pdbx_seq_one_letter_code
_entity_poly.pdbx_strand_id
1 'polypeptide(L)'
;DTSPLRDQWLAVTPPRVSSMEALNKLVGSEDPVLIDWEAGLAFPCQRPAQVKYGVLETPVWRISPDREGERVNSQRWMAGDAGGPLGIIENEVRGRVYPSYLRNDWAKDWGSLQGLTPILPQKDAELIITTETHNGLWTPGPMRAIGN
;
A
#
# COMPACT_ATOMS: atom_id res chain seq x y z
N ASP A 1 -29.25 -11.37 -19.11
CA ASP A 1 -28.20 -11.68 -20.08
C ASP A 1 -28.86 -12.11 -21.37
N THR A 2 -28.69 -11.31 -22.42
CA THR A 2 -29.25 -11.57 -23.76
C THR A 2 -28.14 -11.63 -24.80
N SER A 3 -26.87 -11.64 -24.38
CA SER A 3 -25.75 -11.62 -25.30
C SER A 3 -25.35 -13.05 -25.70
N PRO A 4 -25.02 -13.29 -26.98
CA PRO A 4 -24.43 -14.56 -27.41
C PRO A 4 -22.90 -14.60 -27.20
N LEU A 5 -22.28 -13.49 -26.77
CA LEU A 5 -20.83 -13.37 -26.63
C LEU A 5 -20.34 -13.97 -25.31
N ARG A 6 -19.24 -14.74 -25.35
CA ARG A 6 -18.74 -15.48 -24.18
C ARG A 6 -18.16 -14.58 -23.07
N ASP A 7 -17.72 -13.38 -23.41
CA ASP A 7 -17.14 -12.40 -22.50
C ASP A 7 -18.19 -11.47 -21.87
N GLN A 8 -19.45 -11.54 -22.30
CA GLN A 8 -20.56 -10.77 -21.75
C GLN A 8 -21.37 -11.61 -20.77
N TRP A 9 -20.83 -11.79 -19.57
CA TRP A 9 -21.48 -12.52 -18.49
C TRP A 9 -21.74 -11.63 -17.28
N LEU A 10 -22.69 -12.02 -16.43
CA LEU A 10 -22.99 -11.33 -15.18
C LEU A 10 -23.16 -12.35 -14.04
N ALA A 11 -22.56 -12.05 -12.89
CA ALA A 11 -22.86 -12.72 -11.64
C ALA A 11 -23.43 -11.69 -10.65
N VAL A 12 -24.42 -12.12 -9.86
CA VAL A 12 -25.02 -11.29 -8.82
C VAL A 12 -24.90 -11.98 -7.47
N THR A 13 -24.80 -11.18 -6.42
CA THR A 13 -24.86 -11.63 -5.03
C THR A 13 -26.11 -11.07 -4.37
N PRO A 14 -26.65 -11.70 -3.30
CA PRO A 14 -27.77 -11.14 -2.57
C PRO A 14 -27.50 -9.70 -2.10
N PRO A 15 -28.51 -8.81 -2.12
CA PRO A 15 -28.34 -7.45 -1.63
C PRO A 15 -28.04 -7.45 -0.13
N ARG A 16 -27.25 -6.46 0.32
CA ARG A 16 -26.94 -6.25 1.74
C ARG A 16 -27.00 -4.76 2.08
N VAL A 17 -27.44 -4.46 3.30
CA VAL A 17 -27.28 -3.12 3.90
C VAL A 17 -26.11 -3.22 4.88
N SER A 18 -24.96 -2.65 4.50
CA SER A 18 -23.74 -2.71 5.31
C SER A 18 -23.73 -1.63 6.38
N SER A 19 -23.24 -1.95 7.58
CA SER A 19 -22.79 -0.94 8.53
C SER A 19 -21.55 -0.24 7.98
N MET A 20 -21.51 1.09 8.07
CA MET A 20 -20.43 1.91 7.53
C MET A 20 -19.66 2.59 8.65
N GLU A 21 -18.33 2.62 8.53
CA GLU A 21 -17.43 3.31 9.45
C GLU A 21 -16.54 4.28 8.65
N ALA A 22 -16.23 5.44 9.24
CA ALA A 22 -15.35 6.40 8.62
C ALA A 22 -13.91 5.86 8.58
N LEU A 23 -13.20 6.06 7.47
CA LEU A 23 -11.81 5.61 7.31
C LEU A 23 -10.92 6.06 8.47
N ASN A 24 -11.05 7.32 8.91
CA ASN A 24 -10.27 7.84 10.02
C ASN A 24 -10.53 7.13 11.36
N LYS A 25 -11.72 6.55 11.54
CA LYS A 25 -12.05 5.76 12.74
C LYS A 25 -11.58 4.31 12.61
N LEU A 26 -11.63 3.74 11.41
CA LEU A 26 -11.18 2.38 11.12
C LEU A 26 -9.65 2.25 11.14
N VAL A 27 -8.94 3.16 10.45
CA VAL A 27 -7.48 3.15 10.27
C VAL A 27 -6.78 3.90 11.41
N GLY A 28 -7.40 4.96 11.93
CA GLY A 28 -6.81 5.80 12.97
C GLY A 28 -5.61 6.63 12.49
N SER A 29 -4.76 7.01 13.44
CA SER A 29 -3.56 7.83 13.26
C SER A 29 -2.26 7.14 13.70
N GLU A 30 -2.34 5.93 14.25
CA GLU A 30 -1.17 5.24 14.86
C GLU A 30 -0.68 4.07 14.01
N ASP A 31 -1.60 3.35 13.37
CA ASP A 31 -1.27 2.22 12.50
C ASP A 31 -0.36 2.67 11.35
N PRO A 32 0.70 1.92 11.01
CA PRO A 32 1.55 2.24 9.87
C PRO A 32 0.80 2.01 8.55
N VAL A 33 0.70 3.07 7.74
CA VAL A 33 0.00 3.04 6.45
C VAL A 33 1.00 3.22 5.30
N LEU A 34 0.91 2.39 4.28
CA LEU A 34 1.49 2.71 2.98
C LEU A 34 0.51 3.62 2.24
N ILE A 35 0.78 4.92 2.22
CA ILE A 35 0.00 5.88 1.44
C ILE A 35 0.71 6.07 0.11
N ASP A 36 0.05 5.68 -0.99
CA ASP A 36 0.59 5.89 -2.32
C ASP A 36 0.78 7.41 -2.56
N TRP A 37 1.81 7.76 -3.32
CA TRP A 37 2.32 9.13 -3.39
C TRP A 37 1.26 10.18 -3.83
N GLU A 38 0.31 9.79 -4.68
CA GLU A 38 -0.78 10.66 -5.16
C GLU A 38 -1.79 11.02 -4.07
N ALA A 39 -1.96 10.14 -3.09
CA ALA A 39 -2.96 10.27 -2.04
C ALA A 39 -2.45 11.02 -0.80
N GLY A 40 -1.14 11.23 -0.68
CA GLY A 40 -0.49 11.72 0.55
C GLY A 40 -1.11 12.99 1.15
N LEU A 41 -1.42 13.99 0.32
CA LEU A 41 -2.00 15.25 0.79
C LEU A 41 -3.45 15.10 1.29
N ALA A 42 -4.20 14.16 0.73
CA ALA A 42 -5.61 13.95 1.09
C ALA A 42 -5.79 13.20 2.42
N PHE A 43 -4.75 12.49 2.89
CA PHE A 43 -4.77 11.70 4.12
C PHE A 43 -3.69 12.16 5.12
N PRO A 44 -3.76 13.41 5.62
CA PRO A 44 -2.68 13.99 6.42
C PRO A 44 -2.60 13.45 7.86
N CYS A 45 -3.64 12.75 8.34
CA CYS A 45 -3.72 12.26 9.71
C CYS A 45 -3.33 10.79 9.85
N GLN A 46 -3.34 10.02 8.76
CA GLN A 46 -2.83 8.65 8.77
C GLN A 46 -1.32 8.70 8.83
N ARG A 47 -0.71 7.91 9.70
CA ARG A 47 0.75 7.89 9.86
C ARG A 47 1.38 7.00 8.78
N PRO A 48 2.25 7.54 7.90
CA PRO A 48 2.98 6.72 6.96
C PRO A 48 3.89 5.74 7.70
N ALA A 49 4.02 4.51 7.19
CA ALA A 49 5.02 3.56 7.66
C ALA A 49 6.43 4.17 7.55
N GLN A 50 7.22 4.02 8.60
CA GLN A 50 8.52 4.69 8.70
C GLN A 50 9.68 3.76 8.30
N VAL A 51 10.76 4.37 7.80
CA VAL A 51 12.03 3.68 7.59
C VAL A 51 13.04 4.19 8.62
N LYS A 52 13.66 3.27 9.36
CA LYS A 52 14.69 3.59 10.35
C LYS A 52 15.83 2.58 10.27
N TYR A 53 17.07 3.06 10.28
CA TYR A 53 18.28 2.24 10.17
C TYR A 53 18.28 1.25 8.98
N GLY A 54 17.68 1.65 7.85
CA GLY A 54 17.58 0.83 6.64
C GLY A 54 16.48 -0.23 6.66
N VAL A 55 15.65 -0.29 7.71
CA VAL A 55 14.52 -1.22 7.84
C VAL A 55 13.20 -0.46 7.71
N LEU A 56 12.28 -0.99 6.90
CA LEU A 56 10.91 -0.49 6.76
C LEU A 56 10.03 -1.13 7.84
N GLU A 57 9.23 -0.30 8.51
CA GLU A 57 8.13 -0.77 9.37
C GLU A 57 7.04 -1.42 8.51
N THR A 58 6.62 -2.65 8.82
CA THR A 58 5.58 -3.34 8.04
C THR A 58 4.25 -2.57 8.12
N PRO A 59 3.70 -2.08 6.99
CA PRO A 59 2.40 -1.43 6.99
C PRO A 59 1.26 -2.43 7.18
N VAL A 60 0.22 -2.01 7.87
CA VAL A 60 -1.02 -2.80 8.08
C VAL A 60 -2.17 -2.32 7.20
N TRP A 61 -2.04 -1.13 6.61
CA TRP A 61 -2.98 -0.57 5.66
C TRP A 61 -2.26 -0.03 4.42
N ARG A 62 -2.95 -0.04 3.28
CA ARG A 62 -2.55 0.71 2.08
C ARG A 62 -3.69 1.58 1.59
N ILE A 63 -3.39 2.84 1.29
CA ILE A 63 -4.30 3.79 0.66
C ILE A 63 -3.76 4.10 -0.73
N SER A 64 -4.57 3.85 -1.75
CA SER A 64 -4.23 4.03 -3.16
C SER A 64 -5.19 5.02 -3.84
N PRO A 65 -4.76 5.73 -4.89
CA PRO A 65 -5.63 6.56 -5.72
C PRO A 65 -6.66 5.72 -6.48
N ASP A 66 -7.46 6.36 -7.34
CA ASP A 66 -8.41 5.69 -8.23
C ASP A 66 -7.74 4.60 -9.06
N ARG A 67 -8.54 3.68 -9.61
CA ARG A 67 -8.03 2.47 -10.25
C ARG A 67 -7.03 2.77 -11.38
N GLU A 68 -7.23 3.83 -12.14
CA GLU A 68 -6.33 4.16 -13.24
C GLU A 68 -5.06 4.83 -12.73
N GLY A 69 -5.15 5.80 -11.82
CA GLY A 69 -4.00 6.41 -11.16
C GLY A 69 -3.11 5.38 -10.46
N GLU A 70 -3.71 4.38 -9.80
CA GLU A 70 -2.98 3.29 -9.17
C GLU A 70 -2.20 2.49 -10.21
N ARG A 71 -2.87 2.08 -11.30
CA ARG A 71 -2.32 1.20 -12.35
C ARG A 71 -1.21 1.88 -13.16
N VAL A 72 -1.37 3.15 -13.51
CA VAL A 72 -0.42 3.84 -14.40
C VAL A 72 0.72 4.50 -13.65
N ASN A 73 0.49 4.96 -12.42
CA ASN A 73 1.47 5.73 -11.68
C ASN A 73 1.97 4.96 -10.47
N SER A 74 1.12 4.70 -9.47
CA SER A 74 1.59 4.15 -8.19
C SER A 74 2.27 2.79 -8.35
N GLN A 75 1.66 1.86 -9.10
CA GLN A 75 2.22 0.52 -9.34
C GLN A 75 3.50 0.53 -10.19
N ARG A 76 3.77 1.59 -10.96
CA ARG A 76 4.99 1.71 -11.77
C ARG A 76 6.09 2.45 -11.06
N TRP A 77 5.76 3.59 -10.45
CA TRP A 77 6.71 4.44 -9.75
C TRP A 77 7.24 3.77 -8.49
N MET A 78 6.37 3.07 -7.75
CA MET A 78 6.72 2.41 -6.48
C MET A 78 7.09 0.93 -6.67
N ALA A 79 7.27 0.48 -7.91
CA ALA A 79 7.57 -0.91 -8.25
C ALA A 79 8.90 -1.38 -7.65
N GLY A 80 8.96 -2.66 -7.27
CA GLY A 80 10.15 -3.25 -6.66
C GLY A 80 11.36 -3.35 -7.60
N ASP A 81 11.12 -3.54 -8.90
CA ASP A 81 12.17 -3.56 -9.93
C ASP A 81 12.83 -2.18 -10.14
N ALA A 82 12.14 -1.10 -9.74
CA ALA A 82 12.65 0.26 -9.66
C ALA A 82 13.12 0.66 -8.25
N GLY A 83 13.13 -0.27 -7.28
CA GLY A 83 13.57 -0.02 -5.90
C GLY A 83 12.51 0.61 -4.99
N GLY A 84 11.25 0.65 -5.41
CA GLY A 84 10.15 1.19 -4.63
C GLY A 84 9.64 0.23 -3.54
N PRO A 85 8.83 0.75 -2.60
CA PRO A 85 8.39 0.02 -1.40
C PRO A 85 7.47 -1.18 -1.71
N LEU A 86 6.82 -1.24 -2.88
CA LEU A 86 6.00 -2.39 -3.26
C LEU A 86 6.83 -3.67 -3.37
N GLY A 87 8.11 -3.56 -3.76
CA GLY A 87 9.03 -4.69 -3.78
C GLY A 87 9.29 -5.30 -2.40
N ILE A 88 9.13 -4.54 -1.33
CA ILE A 88 9.25 -5.05 0.05
C ILE A 88 7.91 -5.66 0.45
N ILE A 89 6.85 -4.86 0.42
CA ILE A 89 5.58 -5.26 1.04
C ILE A 89 4.89 -6.42 0.31
N GLU A 90 4.99 -6.51 -1.02
CA GLU A 90 4.37 -7.60 -1.79
C GLU A 90 5.01 -8.97 -1.50
N ASN A 91 6.22 -8.98 -0.91
CA ASN A 91 6.92 -10.20 -0.52
C ASN A 91 6.64 -10.64 0.93
N GLU A 92 6.06 -9.78 1.77
CA GLU A 92 5.80 -10.09 3.19
C GLU A 92 4.31 -10.07 3.59
N VAL A 93 3.46 -9.28 2.93
CA VAL A 93 2.04 -9.13 3.26
C VAL A 93 1.11 -9.41 2.09
N ARG A 94 -0.11 -9.84 2.39
CA ARG A 94 -1.22 -9.96 1.43
C ARG A 94 -2.19 -8.80 1.62
N GLY A 95 -2.49 -8.11 0.52
CA GLY A 95 -3.52 -7.08 0.48
C GLY A 95 -4.92 -7.65 0.29
N ARG A 96 -5.88 -7.18 1.11
CA ARG A 96 -7.31 -7.39 0.92
C ARG A 96 -8.00 -6.04 0.76
N VAL A 97 -8.63 -5.83 -0.40
CA VAL A 97 -9.41 -4.61 -0.69
C VAL A 97 -10.66 -4.57 0.19
N TYR A 98 -10.94 -3.42 0.80
CA TYR A 98 -12.16 -3.15 1.54
C TYR A 98 -13.15 -2.35 0.68
N PRO A 99 -14.44 -2.74 0.65
CA PRO A 99 -15.46 -1.94 -0.02
C PRO A 99 -15.61 -0.60 0.70
N SER A 100 -15.36 0.49 -0.01
CA SER A 100 -15.33 1.85 0.52
C SER A 100 -16.03 2.80 -0.44
N TYR A 101 -16.58 3.89 0.09
CA TYR A 101 -17.44 4.80 -0.66
C TYR A 101 -17.23 6.23 -0.20
N LEU A 102 -17.31 7.17 -1.14
CA LEU A 102 -17.31 8.59 -0.82
C LEU A 102 -18.71 9.01 -0.31
N ARG A 103 -18.74 9.77 0.78
CA ARG A 103 -20.00 10.24 1.37
C ARG A 103 -20.71 11.17 0.39
N ASN A 104 -21.96 10.84 0.05
CA ASN A 104 -22.82 11.61 -0.85
C ASN A 104 -22.34 11.70 -2.32
N ASP A 105 -21.37 10.88 -2.72
CA ASP A 105 -20.87 10.84 -4.10
C ASP A 105 -20.56 9.39 -4.50
N TRP A 106 -21.63 8.61 -4.67
CA TRP A 106 -21.57 7.14 -4.77
C TRP A 106 -21.03 6.62 -6.11
N ALA A 107 -20.99 7.47 -7.14
CA ALA A 107 -20.53 7.11 -8.48
C ALA A 107 -19.04 7.42 -8.70
N LYS A 108 -18.38 8.05 -7.72
CA LYS A 108 -16.99 8.47 -7.82
C LYS A 108 -16.04 7.41 -7.26
N ASP A 109 -15.07 7.02 -8.07
CA ASP A 109 -13.90 6.28 -7.60
C ASP A 109 -12.96 7.27 -6.89
N TRP A 110 -12.89 7.16 -5.57
CA TRP A 110 -11.97 7.96 -4.76
C TRP A 110 -10.60 7.30 -4.65
N GLY A 111 -10.51 6.01 -4.96
CA GLY A 111 -9.38 5.15 -4.69
C GLY A 111 -9.75 3.90 -3.90
N SER A 112 -8.75 3.34 -3.22
CA SER A 112 -8.88 2.03 -2.57
C SER A 112 -8.23 2.02 -1.19
N LEU A 113 -8.86 1.29 -0.26
CA LEU A 113 -8.28 0.91 1.02
C LEU A 113 -8.03 -0.59 1.01
N GLN A 114 -6.80 -0.99 1.33
CA GLN A 114 -6.44 -2.39 1.54
C GLN A 114 -5.98 -2.60 2.97
N GLY A 115 -6.46 -3.67 3.61
CA GLY A 115 -5.82 -4.21 4.81
C GLY A 115 -4.71 -5.16 4.39
N LEU A 116 -3.56 -5.03 5.03
CA LEU A 116 -2.36 -5.82 4.77
C LEU A 116 -2.17 -6.82 5.90
N THR A 117 -2.04 -8.11 5.56
CA THR A 117 -1.86 -9.17 6.55
C THR A 117 -0.59 -9.97 6.24
N PRO A 118 0.30 -10.23 7.21
CA PRO A 118 1.51 -11.01 6.98
C PRO A 118 1.22 -12.38 6.35
N ILE A 119 2.05 -12.77 5.37
CA ILE A 119 1.98 -14.09 4.73
C ILE A 119 2.34 -15.19 5.73
N LEU A 120 3.29 -14.92 6.63
CA LEU A 120 3.72 -15.79 7.72
C LEU A 120 3.75 -15.00 9.04
N PRO A 121 3.63 -15.67 10.20
CA PRO A 121 3.87 -15.03 11.49
C PRO A 121 5.26 -14.38 11.53
N GLN A 122 5.30 -13.11 11.90
CA GLN A 122 6.54 -12.31 11.93
C GLN A 122 6.68 -11.59 13.26
N LYS A 123 7.93 -11.26 13.61
CA LYS A 123 8.30 -10.45 14.77
C LYS A 123 9.43 -9.51 14.38
N ASP A 124 9.52 -8.37 15.05
CA ASP A 124 10.59 -7.41 14.80
C ASP A 124 11.95 -7.99 15.19
N ALA A 125 12.96 -7.64 14.40
CA ALA A 125 14.35 -8.00 14.68
C ALA A 125 14.98 -7.01 15.66
N GLU A 126 15.81 -7.51 16.59
CA GLU A 126 16.67 -6.67 17.41
C GLU A 126 17.88 -6.24 16.58
N LEU A 127 18.00 -4.93 16.33
CA LEU A 127 19.11 -4.38 15.55
C LEU A 127 20.30 -4.05 16.45
N ILE A 128 21.50 -4.48 16.04
CA ILE A 128 22.76 -4.02 16.62
C ILE A 128 23.21 -2.80 15.83
N ILE A 129 23.21 -1.63 16.47
CA ILE A 129 23.57 -0.37 15.84
C ILE A 129 25.00 0.02 16.26
N THR A 130 25.86 0.27 15.29
CA THR A 130 27.22 0.77 15.49
C THR A 130 27.39 2.14 14.86
N THR A 131 28.49 2.82 15.19
CA THR A 131 28.85 4.10 14.59
C THR A 131 30.32 4.05 14.23
N GLU A 132 30.64 4.40 12.99
CA GLU A 132 32.00 4.42 12.45
C GLU A 132 32.30 5.79 11.83
N THR A 133 33.56 6.19 11.86
CA THR A 133 34.01 7.45 11.26
C THR A 133 34.71 7.14 9.93
N HIS A 134 34.17 7.69 8.84
CA HIS A 134 34.76 7.61 7.51
C HIS A 134 35.08 9.01 6.96
N ASN A 135 35.92 9.09 5.93
CA ASN A 135 36.17 10.33 5.20
C ASN A 135 35.08 10.55 4.11
N GLY A 136 35.01 11.76 3.55
CA GLY A 136 33.96 12.13 2.58
C GLY A 136 34.04 11.44 1.20
N LEU A 137 35.10 10.67 0.92
CA LEU A 137 35.26 9.90 -0.33
C LEU A 137 35.11 8.40 -0.11
N TRP A 138 34.90 7.97 1.13
CA TRP A 138 34.75 6.55 1.45
C TRP A 138 33.44 6.01 0.89
N THR A 139 33.50 4.78 0.36
CA THR A 139 32.34 3.99 -0.05
C THR A 139 32.58 2.52 0.30
N PRO A 140 31.59 1.79 0.84
CA PRO A 140 31.71 0.35 1.05
C PRO A 140 31.54 -0.45 -0.24
N GLY A 141 31.30 0.21 -1.38
CA GLY A 141 31.01 -0.39 -2.67
C GLY A 141 29.68 0.10 -3.26
N PRO A 142 29.36 -0.26 -4.51
CA PRO A 142 28.11 0.12 -5.15
C PRO A 142 26.89 -0.59 -4.52
N MET A 143 25.73 0.09 -4.51
CA MET A 143 24.45 -0.55 -4.17
C MET A 143 23.98 -1.44 -5.33
N ARG A 144 23.27 -2.53 -5.00
CA ARG A 144 22.61 -3.36 -6.02
C ARG A 144 21.36 -2.63 -6.53
N ALA A 145 21.49 -2.01 -7.71
CA ALA A 145 20.41 -1.30 -8.40
C ALA A 145 20.29 -1.78 -9.87
N ILE A 146 20.08 -3.09 -10.05
CA ILE A 146 19.98 -3.72 -11.38
C ILE A 146 18.51 -4.07 -11.61
N GLY A 147 17.90 -3.51 -12.66
CA GLY A 147 16.61 -3.98 -13.17
C GLY A 147 16.80 -5.31 -13.91
N ASN A 148 15.82 -6.22 -13.80
CA ASN A 148 15.80 -7.45 -14.61
C ASN A 148 15.61 -7.15 -16.10
#